data_AF-A0A7Y8MFP0-F1
#
_entry.id   AF-A0A7Y8MFP0-F1
#
_cell.length_a   1.000
_cell.length_b   1.000
_cell.length_c   1.000
_cell.angle_alpha   90.00
_cell.angle_beta   90.00
_cell.angle_gamma   90.00
#
_symmetry.space_group_name_H-M   'P 1'
#
loop_
_entity.id
_entity.type
_entity.pdbx_description
1 polymer ?
#
loop_
_entity_poly.entity_id
_entity_poly.type
_entity_poly.pdbx_seq_one_letter_code
_entity_poly.pdbx_strand_id
1 'polypeptide(L)'
;MPIIERYNERRHLSTITLSGSVAMRDLEAHNDHRLAQRLVRTADCLWCVEPGAEFADMTIEKLDAYGERLRALYRSAPLPLARRLAWLCRSERALPFVQHFLRNRAPDDGLYALPRLVDSIAQAAQWLMVPEDDLVETLTRGAVVAAFPGEAPTAAA
;
A
#
# COMPACT_ATOMS: atom_id res chain seq x y z
N MET A 1 -12.12 -9.31 -0.15
CA MET A 1 -10.72 -9.20 0.30
C MET A 1 -10.29 -7.75 0.20
N PRO A 2 -10.37 -6.98 1.29
CA PRO A 2 -10.06 -5.56 1.28
C PRO A 2 -8.65 -5.22 0.85
N ILE A 3 -7.67 -6.10 1.07
CA ILE A 3 -6.30 -5.87 0.62
C ILE A 3 -5.80 -7.08 -0.16
N ILE A 4 -5.32 -6.86 -1.38
CA ILE A 4 -4.65 -7.87 -2.21
C ILE A 4 -3.29 -7.32 -2.62
N GLU A 5 -2.23 -8.04 -2.30
CA GLU A 5 -0.88 -7.72 -2.75
C GLU A 5 -0.45 -8.71 -3.84
N ARG A 6 -0.01 -8.17 -4.96
CA ARG A 6 0.61 -8.92 -6.06
C ARG A 6 2.04 -8.49 -6.24
N TYR A 7 2.87 -9.42 -6.69
CA TYR A 7 4.29 -9.18 -6.90
C TYR A 7 4.76 -9.73 -8.24
N ASN A 8 5.62 -8.98 -8.91
CA ASN A 8 6.29 -9.34 -10.14
C ASN A 8 7.81 -9.38 -9.90
N GLU A 9 8.34 -10.60 -9.73
CA GLU A 9 9.76 -10.85 -9.49
C GLU A 9 10.67 -10.28 -10.58
N ARG A 10 10.27 -10.40 -11.85
CA ARG A 10 11.07 -9.95 -13.00
C ARG A 10 11.28 -8.44 -12.98
N ARG A 11 10.29 -7.70 -12.49
CA ARG A 11 10.31 -6.22 -12.43
C ARG A 11 10.64 -5.69 -11.04
N HIS A 12 10.73 -6.55 -10.03
CA HIS A 12 10.88 -6.16 -8.63
C HIS A 12 9.81 -5.13 -8.23
N LEU A 13 8.55 -5.41 -8.61
CA LEU A 13 7.40 -4.52 -8.52
C LEU A 13 6.28 -5.18 -7.70
N SER A 14 5.78 -4.46 -6.68
CA SER A 14 4.59 -4.84 -5.91
C SER A 14 3.41 -3.92 -6.24
N THR A 15 2.21 -4.48 -6.32
CA THR A 15 0.96 -3.73 -6.43
C THR A 15 0.01 -4.16 -5.33
N ILE A 16 -0.52 -3.19 -4.58
CA ILE A 16 -1.44 -3.43 -3.47
C ILE A 16 -2.79 -2.81 -3.83
N THR A 17 -3.81 -3.64 -3.93
CA THR A 17 -5.18 -3.22 -4.24
C THR A 17 -6.00 -3.17 -2.96
N LEU A 18 -6.59 -2.01 -2.70
CA LEU A 18 -7.50 -1.74 -1.59
C LEU A 18 -8.93 -1.65 -2.14
N SER A 19 -9.85 -2.47 -1.64
CA SER A 19 -11.24 -2.52 -2.13
C SER A 19 -12.25 -2.71 -1.00
N GLY A 20 -13.49 -2.25 -1.20
CA GLY A 20 -14.54 -2.36 -0.17
C GLY A 20 -14.16 -1.68 1.15
N SER A 21 -14.57 -2.27 2.27
CA SER A 21 -14.30 -1.74 3.61
C SER A 21 -12.96 -2.24 4.14
N VAL A 22 -11.99 -1.32 4.30
CA VAL A 22 -10.64 -1.59 4.80
C VAL A 22 -10.53 -1.08 6.24
N ALA A 23 -10.33 -1.97 7.20
CA ALA A 23 -10.14 -1.59 8.60
C ALA A 23 -8.64 -1.41 8.93
N MET A 24 -8.34 -0.72 10.05
CA MET A 24 -6.95 -0.56 10.51
C MET A 24 -6.23 -1.90 10.72
N ARG A 25 -6.94 -2.91 11.24
CA ARG A 25 -6.39 -4.27 11.44
C ARG A 25 -5.88 -4.89 10.13
N ASP A 26 -6.51 -4.58 9.00
CA ASP A 26 -6.12 -5.12 7.69
C ASP A 26 -4.80 -4.47 7.25
N LEU A 27 -4.67 -3.14 7.43
CA LEU A 27 -3.43 -2.41 7.14
C LEU A 27 -2.27 -2.84 8.05
N GLU A 28 -2.54 -3.11 9.33
CA GLU A 28 -1.54 -3.62 10.27
C GLU A 28 -1.08 -5.02 9.88
N ALA A 29 -2.01 -5.94 9.61
CA ALA A 29 -1.69 -7.31 9.18
C ALA A 29 -0.89 -7.33 7.87
N HIS A 30 -1.27 -6.48 6.91
CA HIS A 30 -0.53 -6.31 5.67
C HIS A 30 0.89 -5.76 5.90
N ASN A 31 1.05 -4.79 6.79
CA ASN A 31 2.38 -4.27 7.10
C ASN A 31 3.28 -5.30 7.80
N ASP A 32 2.73 -6.08 8.74
CA ASP A 32 3.47 -7.15 9.42
C ASP A 32 3.93 -8.23 8.42
N HIS A 33 3.08 -8.57 7.45
CA HIS A 33 3.45 -9.45 6.34
C HIS A 33 4.62 -8.87 5.52
N ARG A 34 4.53 -7.60 5.10
CA ARG A 34 5.61 -6.95 4.33
C ARG A 34 6.91 -6.82 5.10
N LEU A 35 6.87 -6.63 6.42
CA LEU A 35 8.07 -6.59 7.26
C LEU A 35 8.80 -7.95 7.31
N ALA A 36 8.03 -9.05 7.31
CA ALA A 36 8.57 -10.41 7.26
C ALA A 36 9.15 -10.78 5.88
N GLN A 37 8.68 -10.15 4.79
CA GLN A 37 9.09 -10.48 3.43
C GLN A 37 10.10 -9.48 2.83
N ARG A 38 11.39 -9.84 2.87
CA ARG A 38 12.48 -8.98 2.37
C ARG A 38 12.35 -8.54 0.91
N LEU A 39 11.90 -9.43 0.01
CA LEU A 39 11.80 -9.14 -1.43
C LEU A 39 10.74 -8.08 -1.73
N VAL A 40 9.57 -8.22 -1.12
CA VAL A 40 8.44 -7.31 -1.30
C VAL A 40 8.71 -5.94 -0.67
N ARG A 41 9.47 -5.92 0.43
CA ARG A 41 9.82 -4.69 1.16
C ARG A 41 10.64 -3.69 0.32
N THR A 42 11.53 -4.18 -0.54
CA THR A 42 12.44 -3.34 -1.33
C THR A 42 11.94 -3.07 -2.75
N ALA A 43 10.82 -3.69 -3.14
CA ALA A 43 10.18 -3.52 -4.44
C ALA A 43 9.68 -2.09 -4.64
N ASP A 44 9.72 -1.62 -5.89
CA ASP A 44 8.92 -0.46 -6.28
C ASP A 44 7.44 -0.83 -6.09
N CYS A 45 6.61 0.12 -5.64
CA CYS A 45 5.29 -0.22 -5.12
C CYS A 45 4.21 0.74 -5.60
N LEU A 46 3.11 0.20 -6.13
CA LEU A 46 1.88 0.92 -6.38
C LEU A 46 0.82 0.50 -5.36
N TRP A 47 0.26 1.47 -4.62
CA TRP A 47 -0.99 1.31 -3.91
C TRP A 47 -2.14 1.81 -4.77
N CYS A 48 -3.16 0.99 -4.99
CA CYS A 48 -4.36 1.32 -5.74
C CYS A 48 -5.57 1.22 -4.82
N VAL A 49 -6.25 2.34 -4.57
CA VAL A 49 -7.53 2.38 -3.85
C VAL A 49 -8.64 2.37 -4.88
N GLU A 50 -9.37 1.26 -4.94
CA GLU A 50 -10.44 1.05 -5.92
C GLU A 50 -11.66 1.94 -5.69
N PRO A 51 -12.48 2.19 -6.72
CA PRO A 51 -13.74 2.90 -6.57
C PRO A 51 -14.61 2.27 -5.47
N GLY A 52 -15.21 3.13 -4.65
CA GLY A 52 -16.08 2.70 -3.54
C GLY A 52 -15.36 2.11 -2.33
N ALA A 53 -14.02 1.97 -2.35
CA ALA A 53 -13.27 1.58 -1.18
C ALA A 53 -13.37 2.63 -0.07
N GLU A 54 -13.37 2.21 1.19
CA GLU A 54 -13.42 3.10 2.34
C GLU A 54 -12.54 2.60 3.48
N PHE A 55 -12.07 3.53 4.31
CA PHE A 55 -11.34 3.19 5.53
C PHE A 55 -12.31 3.17 6.71
N ALA A 56 -13.04 2.06 6.85
CA ALA A 56 -14.04 1.92 7.91
C ALA A 56 -13.39 1.98 9.30
N ASP A 57 -14.07 2.67 10.21
CA ASP A 57 -13.62 2.91 11.60
C ASP A 57 -12.26 3.59 11.74
N MET A 58 -11.74 4.16 10.66
CA MET A 58 -10.47 4.88 10.65
C MET A 58 -10.73 6.36 10.95
N THR A 59 -10.00 6.88 11.93
CA THR A 59 -9.94 8.32 12.20
C THR A 59 -8.56 8.83 11.80
N ILE A 60 -8.43 10.14 11.67
CA ILE A 60 -7.14 10.79 11.38
C ILE A 60 -6.12 10.47 12.47
N GLU A 61 -6.55 10.46 13.74
CA GLU A 61 -5.69 10.16 14.89
C GLU A 61 -5.18 8.71 14.85
N LYS A 62 -6.04 7.75 14.47
CA LYS A 62 -5.61 6.36 14.26
C LYS A 62 -4.61 6.25 13.12
N LEU A 63 -4.80 7.01 12.05
CA LEU A 63 -3.90 7.02 10.89
C LEU A 63 -2.54 7.64 11.22
N ASP A 64 -2.51 8.69 12.05
CA ASP A 64 -1.27 9.29 12.55
C ASP A 64 -0.54 8.32 13.49
N ALA A 65 -1.25 7.69 14.43
CA ALA A 65 -0.67 6.67 15.31
C ALA A 65 -0.08 5.48 14.51
N TYR A 66 -0.79 5.03 13.48
CA TYR A 66 -0.29 4.04 12.54
C TYR A 66 0.97 4.52 11.81
N GLY A 67 0.96 5.77 11.32
CA GLY A 67 2.11 6.42 10.69
C GLY A 67 3.36 6.41 11.59
N GLU A 68 3.21 6.83 12.85
CA GLU A 68 4.30 6.82 13.85
C GLU A 68 4.81 5.41 14.12
N ARG A 69 3.91 4.42 14.28
CA ARG A 69 4.28 3.01 14.45
C ARG A 69 5.11 2.53 13.27
N LEU A 70 4.70 2.85 12.04
CA LEU A 70 5.46 2.50 10.84
C LEU A 70 6.85 3.18 10.87
N ARG A 71 6.95 4.48 11.18
CA ARG A 71 8.26 5.15 11.29
C ARG A 71 9.18 4.45 12.30
N ALA A 72 8.67 4.09 13.48
CA ALA A 72 9.45 3.40 14.49
C ALA A 72 9.93 2.02 14.01
N LEU A 73 9.06 1.24 13.37
CA LEU A 73 9.36 -0.09 12.84
C LEU A 73 10.41 -0.05 11.72
N TYR A 74 10.32 0.95 10.84
CA TYR A 74 11.21 1.03 9.69
C TYR A 74 12.54 1.73 10.00
N ARG A 75 12.62 2.57 11.03
CA ARG A 75 13.89 3.13 11.52
C ARG A 75 14.85 2.05 12.02
N SER A 76 14.34 0.95 12.56
CA SER A 76 15.15 -0.19 13.00
C SER A 76 15.36 -1.25 11.91
N ALA A 77 14.78 -1.07 10.72
CA ALA A 77 14.88 -2.03 9.65
C ALA A 77 16.24 -1.90 8.90
N PRO A 78 16.89 -3.02 8.54
CA PRO A 78 18.22 -2.99 7.92
C PRO A 78 18.24 -2.58 6.44
N LEU A 79 17.08 -2.32 5.82
CA LEU A 79 16.97 -1.94 4.41
C LEU A 79 15.93 -0.82 4.27
N PRO A 80 16.14 0.15 3.35
CA PRO A 80 15.15 1.18 3.06
C PRO A 80 13.83 0.55 2.59
N LEU A 81 12.69 1.15 2.96
CA LEU A 81 11.42 0.84 2.31
C LEU A 81 11.53 1.19 0.83
N ALA A 82 10.99 0.34 -0.04
CA ALA A 82 10.63 0.58 -1.44
C ALA A 82 11.31 1.79 -2.12
N ARG A 83 12.13 1.54 -3.14
CA ARG A 83 12.87 2.63 -3.83
C ARG A 83 11.97 3.72 -4.41
N ARG A 84 10.75 3.38 -4.84
CA ARG A 84 9.71 4.32 -5.28
C ARG A 84 8.33 3.83 -4.84
N LEU A 85 7.47 4.77 -4.48
CA LEU A 85 6.13 4.51 -3.98
C LEU A 85 5.11 5.41 -4.69
N ALA A 86 4.12 4.82 -5.35
CA ALA A 86 2.99 5.50 -5.97
C ALA A 86 1.69 5.15 -5.24
N TRP A 87 0.78 6.12 -5.17
CA TRP A 87 -0.59 5.95 -4.71
C TRP A 87 -1.54 6.42 -5.80
N LEU A 88 -2.44 5.55 -6.23
CA LEU A 88 -3.56 5.88 -7.10
C LEU A 88 -4.84 5.71 -6.29
N CYS A 89 -5.54 6.81 -6.02
CA CYS A 89 -6.79 6.77 -5.27
C CYS A 89 -7.98 7.09 -6.17
N ARG A 90 -8.85 6.10 -6.39
CA ARG A 90 -10.09 6.23 -7.19
C ARG A 90 -11.35 6.29 -6.34
N SER A 91 -11.21 6.33 -5.01
CA SER A 91 -12.33 6.50 -4.08
C SER A 91 -12.33 7.90 -3.48
N GLU A 92 -13.40 8.64 -3.74
CA GLU A 92 -13.64 9.96 -3.13
C GLU A 92 -13.70 9.87 -1.60
N ARG A 93 -14.26 8.78 -1.04
CA ARG A 93 -14.38 8.57 0.42
C ARG A 93 -13.02 8.35 1.07
N ALA A 94 -12.13 7.63 0.39
CA ALA A 94 -10.81 7.30 0.91
C ALA A 94 -9.77 8.41 0.66
N LEU A 95 -9.99 9.26 -0.33
CA LEU A 95 -9.04 10.29 -0.76
C LEU A 95 -8.56 11.22 0.37
N PRO A 96 -9.40 11.76 1.27
CA PRO A 96 -8.94 12.62 2.36
C PRO A 96 -7.94 11.92 3.29
N PHE A 97 -8.15 10.63 3.58
CA PHE A 97 -7.26 9.83 4.41
C PHE A 97 -5.94 9.54 3.70
N VAL A 98 -5.97 9.18 2.41
CA VAL A 98 -4.75 8.99 1.61
C VAL A 98 -3.94 10.28 1.57
N GLN A 99 -4.58 11.42 1.27
CA GLN A 99 -3.91 12.72 1.23
C GLN A 99 -3.33 13.11 2.60
N HIS A 100 -4.03 12.83 3.69
CA HIS A 100 -3.52 13.04 5.05
C HIS A 100 -2.28 12.18 5.32
N PHE A 101 -2.39 10.87 5.10
CA PHE A 101 -1.30 9.92 5.31
C PHE A 101 -0.04 10.28 4.53
N LEU A 102 -0.20 10.74 3.28
CA LEU A 102 0.91 11.11 2.42
C LEU A 102 1.57 12.43 2.82
N ARG A 103 0.79 13.45 3.22
CA ARG A 103 1.33 14.74 3.68
C ARG A 103 2.20 14.60 4.92
N ASN A 104 1.85 13.66 5.79
CA ASN A 104 2.59 13.43 7.03
C ASN A 104 3.83 12.54 6.84
N ARG A 105 4.19 12.13 5.62
CA ARG A 105 5.44 11.39 5.36
C ARG A 105 6.56 12.38 5.03
N ALA A 106 7.32 12.80 6.04
CA ALA A 106 8.46 13.69 5.83
C ALA A 106 9.60 12.94 5.10
N PRO A 107 10.20 13.51 4.04
CA PRO A 107 11.40 12.95 3.39
C PRO A 107 12.62 12.88 4.31
N ASP A 108 12.64 13.72 5.34
CA ASP A 108 13.84 13.98 6.16
C ASP A 108 14.21 12.82 7.11
N ASP A 109 13.35 11.80 7.25
CA ASP A 109 13.67 10.62 8.04
C ASP A 109 14.47 9.56 7.26
N GLY A 110 14.57 9.69 5.94
CA GLY A 110 15.27 8.75 5.05
C GLY A 110 14.68 7.34 5.04
N LEU A 111 13.51 7.14 5.66
CA LEU A 111 12.89 5.83 5.83
C LEU A 111 12.08 5.42 4.59
N TYR A 112 11.47 6.39 3.92
CA TYR A 112 10.58 6.18 2.78
C TYR A 112 11.16 6.81 1.51
N ALA A 113 11.01 6.14 0.36
CA ALA A 113 10.96 6.88 -0.89
C ALA A 113 9.77 7.84 -0.85
N LEU A 114 9.98 9.07 -1.33
CA LEU A 114 8.93 10.09 -1.42
C LEU A 114 7.68 9.49 -2.09
N PRO A 115 6.59 9.23 -1.33
CA PRO A 115 5.40 8.69 -1.93
C PRO A 115 4.74 9.74 -2.80
N ARG A 116 4.23 9.34 -3.97
CA ARG A 116 3.53 10.25 -4.87
C ARG A 116 2.09 9.81 -5.07
N LEU A 117 1.15 10.71 -4.78
CA LEU A 117 -0.23 10.59 -5.26
C LEU A 117 -0.26 10.91 -6.76
N VAL A 118 -0.87 10.03 -7.54
CA VAL A 118 -1.00 10.14 -9.00
C VAL A 118 -2.45 9.92 -9.42
N ASP A 119 -2.80 10.43 -10.61
CA ASP A 119 -4.19 10.40 -11.10
C ASP A 119 -4.47 9.24 -12.07
N SER A 120 -3.43 8.55 -12.55
CA SER A 120 -3.58 7.46 -13.53
C SER A 120 -2.50 6.39 -13.42
N ILE A 121 -2.77 5.23 -14.03
CA ILE A 121 -1.79 4.14 -14.16
C ILE A 121 -0.59 4.58 -15.00
N ALA A 122 -0.80 5.36 -16.07
CA ALA A 122 0.28 5.92 -16.88
C ALA A 122 1.22 6.80 -16.04
N GLN A 123 0.68 7.68 -15.20
CA GLN A 123 1.49 8.50 -14.29
C GLN A 123 2.21 7.65 -13.23
N ALA A 124 1.55 6.61 -12.70
CA ALA A 124 2.18 5.66 -11.78
C ALA A 124 3.37 4.93 -12.44
N ALA A 125 3.18 4.43 -13.67
CA ALA A 125 4.19 3.74 -14.45
C ALA A 125 5.41 4.63 -14.70
N GLN A 126 5.17 5.89 -15.10
CA GLN A 126 6.22 6.89 -15.28
C GLN A 126 6.98 7.15 -13.97
N TRP A 127 6.28 7.34 -12.85
CA TRP A 127 6.90 7.59 -11.55
C TRP A 127 7.73 6.40 -11.07
N LEU A 128 7.21 5.19 -11.20
CA LEU A 128 7.86 3.95 -10.81
C LEU A 128 8.95 3.53 -11.80
N MET A 129 9.06 4.20 -12.95
CA MET A 129 9.98 3.88 -14.05
C MET A 129 9.82 2.44 -14.56
N VAL A 130 8.57 1.99 -14.68
CA VAL A 130 8.21 0.69 -15.26
C VAL A 130 7.35 0.90 -16.51
N PRO A 131 7.41 0.02 -17.52
CA PRO A 131 6.47 0.05 -18.63
C PRO A 131 5.02 -0.06 -18.11
N GLU A 132 4.11 0.71 -18.71
CA GLU A 132 2.70 0.72 -18.29
C GLU A 132 2.06 -0.67 -18.40
N ASP A 133 2.34 -1.40 -19.47
CA ASP A 133 1.84 -2.76 -19.68
C ASP A 133 2.30 -3.73 -18.58
N ASP A 134 3.56 -3.63 -18.13
CA ASP A 134 4.07 -4.47 -17.03
C ASP A 134 3.38 -4.12 -15.69
N LEU A 135 3.05 -2.84 -15.47
CA LEU A 135 2.32 -2.40 -14.28
C LEU A 135 0.88 -2.91 -14.29
N VAL A 136 0.19 -2.81 -15.44
CA VAL A 136 -1.16 -3.35 -15.65
C VAL A 136 -1.17 -4.87 -15.52
N GLU A 137 -0.19 -5.55 -16.11
CA GLU A 137 -0.03 -7.00 -15.99
C GLU A 137 0.16 -7.42 -14.53
N THR A 138 1.02 -6.72 -13.78
CA THR A 138 1.23 -7.03 -12.36
C THR A 138 -0.04 -6.79 -11.53
N LEU A 139 -0.74 -5.68 -11.78
CA LEU A 139 -1.98 -5.33 -11.07
C LEU A 139 -3.09 -6.38 -11.28
N THR A 140 -3.18 -6.95 -12.49
CA THR A 140 -4.30 -7.83 -12.89
C THR A 140 -3.96 -9.31 -12.80
N ARG A 141 -2.73 -9.69 -13.14
CA ARG A 141 -2.28 -11.08 -13.34
C ARG A 141 -1.02 -11.44 -12.56
N GLY A 142 -0.42 -10.49 -11.85
CA GLY A 142 0.72 -10.77 -10.97
C GLY A 142 0.38 -11.84 -9.93
N ALA A 143 1.40 -12.57 -9.48
CA ALA A 143 1.24 -13.59 -8.46
C ALA A 143 0.72 -12.93 -7.16
N VAL A 144 -0.40 -13.42 -6.63
CA VAL A 144 -0.92 -12.97 -5.33
C VAL A 144 0.00 -13.51 -4.24
N VAL A 145 0.68 -12.61 -3.55
CA VAL A 145 1.63 -12.96 -2.47
C VAL A 145 1.02 -12.76 -1.08
N ALA A 146 -0.01 -11.92 -0.99
CA ALA A 146 -0.77 -11.73 0.23
C ALA A 146 -2.21 -11.30 -0.08
N ALA A 147 -3.15 -11.73 0.77
CA ALA A 147 -4.51 -11.25 0.69
C ALA A 147 -5.16 -11.27 2.08
N PHE A 148 -5.85 -10.19 2.42
CA PHE A 148 -6.42 -9.94 3.74
C PHE A 148 -7.93 -9.79 3.57
N PRO A 149 -8.76 -10.76 4.04
CA PRO A 149 -10.17 -10.87 3.69
C PRO A 149 -11.12 -9.94 4.46
N GLY A 150 -10.67 -9.18 5.45
CA GLY A 150 -11.49 -8.14 6.10
C GLY A 150 -12.36 -8.64 7.25
N GLU A 151 -12.38 -9.94 7.52
CA GLU A 151 -13.07 -10.58 8.66
C GLU A 151 -12.36 -11.89 9.04
N ALA A 152 -12.36 -12.22 10.34
CA ALA A 152 -12.19 -13.61 10.80
C ALA A 152 -13.50 -14.37 10.49
N PRO A 153 -13.47 -15.69 10.17
CA PRO A 153 -14.68 -16.43 9.91
C PRO A 153 -15.65 -16.26 11.08
N THR A 154 -16.85 -15.78 10.79
CA THR A 154 -17.97 -15.82 11.72
C THR A 154 -18.09 -17.28 12.16
N ALA A 155 -17.78 -17.57 13.42
CA ALA A 155 -18.11 -18.87 13.98
C ALA A 155 -19.62 -19.01 13.82
N ALA A 156 -20.04 -19.95 12.97
CA ALA A 156 -21.44 -20.30 12.81
C ALA A 156 -21.98 -20.68 14.21
N ALA A 157 -23.18 -20.17 14.47
CA ALA A 157 -23.94 -20.30 15.71
C ALA A 157 -24.08 -21.74 16.22
#